data_AF-A0A2Z2N172-F1
#
_entry.id   AF-A0A2Z2N172-F1
#
_cell.length_a   1.000
_cell.length_b   1.000
_cell.length_c   1.000
_cell.angle_alpha   90.00
_cell.angle_beta   90.00
_cell.angle_gamma   90.00
#
_symmetry.space_group_name_H-M   'P 1'
#
loop_
_entity.id
_entity.type
_entity.pdbx_description
1 polymer ?
#
loop_
_entity_poly.entity_id
_entity_poly.type
_entity_poly.pdbx_seq_one_letter_code
_entity_poly.pdbx_strand_id
1 'polypeptide(L)'
;MKWKDLIAVAVLLVIAVSAFHLYVQKERLNALIEGQRNCERGWIHTVTFSTMVDIQFHSKNALEALDSNSTAAFNLSTVELERDFLGLLNHLLEAESYLGLNPFNDSVLEMADTGQCIEFLNASRTAFLNGTANVSAVCEGLNLIHDFATEWRENGNYPSEELLKANVELQRKCGDLVQKVETQ
;
A
#
# COMPACT_ATOMS: atom_id res chain seq x y z
N MET A 1 25.71 12.67 -62.90
CA MET A 1 25.63 13.29 -61.56
C MET A 1 26.98 13.90 -61.24
N LYS A 2 27.08 15.19 -60.88
CA LYS A 2 28.39 15.79 -60.56
C LYS A 2 28.87 15.23 -59.22
N TRP A 3 30.17 15.14 -59.01
CA TRP A 3 30.75 14.56 -57.79
C TRP A 3 30.25 15.24 -56.50
N LYS A 4 29.97 16.55 -56.56
CA LYS A 4 29.35 17.32 -55.47
C LYS A 4 27.92 16.85 -55.13
N ASP A 5 27.13 16.48 -56.13
CA ASP A 5 25.76 15.97 -55.94
C ASP A 5 25.80 14.57 -55.30
N LEU A 6 26.77 13.73 -55.70
CA LEU A 6 27.03 12.43 -55.08
C LEU A 6 27.37 12.55 -53.58
N ILE A 7 28.22 13.52 -53.22
CA ILE A 7 28.60 13.79 -51.83
C ILE A 7 27.38 14.27 -51.04
N ALA A 8 26.59 15.20 -51.58
CA ALA A 8 25.39 15.72 -50.92
C ALA A 8 24.36 14.61 -50.64
N VAL A 9 24.12 13.73 -51.61
CA VAL A 9 23.23 12.57 -51.45
C VAL A 9 23.76 11.61 -50.39
N ALA A 10 25.06 11.33 -50.37
CA ALA A 10 25.67 10.47 -49.36
C ALA A 10 25.53 11.04 -47.94
N VAL A 11 25.77 12.35 -47.76
CA VAL A 11 25.60 13.02 -46.46
C VAL A 11 24.14 12.97 -45.98
N LEU A 12 23.17 13.23 -46.87
CA LEU A 12 21.75 13.13 -46.53
C LEU A 12 21.34 11.72 -46.14
N LEU A 13 21.88 10.70 -46.82
CA LEU A 13 21.66 9.30 -46.46
C LEU A 13 22.20 8.97 -45.07
N VAL A 14 23.41 9.44 -44.72
CA VAL A 14 23.97 9.26 -43.39
C VAL A 14 23.07 9.92 -42.34
N ILE A 15 22.64 11.16 -42.57
CA ILE A 15 21.75 11.87 -41.65
C ILE A 15 20.42 11.13 -41.49
N ALA A 16 19.82 10.67 -42.60
CA ALA A 16 18.55 9.95 -42.56
C ALA A 16 18.65 8.61 -41.81
N VAL A 17 19.72 7.84 -42.06
CA VAL A 17 19.97 6.57 -41.35
C VAL A 17 20.24 6.82 -39.87
N SER A 18 21.04 7.82 -39.52
CA SER A 18 21.30 8.18 -38.12
C SER A 18 20.03 8.65 -37.40
N ALA A 19 19.22 9.50 -38.02
CA ALA A 19 17.95 9.95 -37.46
C ALA A 19 16.97 8.78 -37.25
N PHE A 20 16.86 7.88 -38.24
CA PHE A 20 16.04 6.67 -38.11
C PHE A 20 16.56 5.75 -37.01
N HIS A 21 17.89 5.57 -36.90
CA HIS A 21 18.49 4.76 -35.84
C HIS A 21 18.18 5.34 -34.45
N LEU A 22 18.32 6.66 -34.26
CA LEU A 22 17.98 7.34 -33.01
C LEU A 22 16.48 7.21 -32.67
N TYR A 23 15.61 7.35 -33.66
CA TYR A 23 14.18 7.13 -33.49
C TYR A 23 13.88 5.72 -32.99
N VAL A 24 14.44 4.68 -33.63
CA VAL A 24 14.26 3.28 -33.21
C VAL A 24 14.80 3.03 -31.80
N GLN A 25 15.95 3.62 -31.45
CA GLN A 25 16.52 3.50 -30.09
C GLN A 25 15.62 4.16 -29.05
N LYS A 26 15.04 5.33 -29.36
CA LYS A 26 14.08 6.02 -28.49
C LYS A 26 12.83 5.18 -28.25
N GLU A 27 12.24 4.61 -29.31
CA GLU A 27 11.05 3.75 -29.19
C GLU A 27 11.33 2.50 -28.34
N ARG A 28 12.50 1.87 -28.52
CA ARG A 28 12.91 0.73 -27.69
C ARG A 28 13.09 1.10 -26.22
N LEU A 29 13.70 2.25 -25.94
CA LEU A 29 13.86 2.74 -24.57
C LEU A 29 12.50 3.03 -23.93
N ASN A 30 11.59 3.68 -24.66
CA ASN A 30 10.23 3.93 -24.18
C ASN A 30 9.49 2.63 -23.86
N ALA A 31 9.55 1.63 -24.75
CA ALA A 31 8.92 0.33 -24.53
C ALA A 31 9.50 -0.40 -23.31
N LEU A 32 10.81 -0.28 -23.05
CA LEU A 32 11.45 -0.84 -21.86
C LEU A 32 10.96 -0.14 -20.58
N ILE A 33 10.89 1.19 -20.59
CA ILE A 33 10.38 1.99 -19.45
C ILE A 33 8.91 1.64 -19.17
N GLU A 34 8.08 1.57 -20.19
CA GLU A 34 6.67 1.20 -20.06
C GLU A 34 6.51 -0.24 -19.57
N GLY A 35 7.31 -1.17 -20.09
CA GLY A 35 7.35 -2.56 -19.63
C GLY A 35 7.69 -2.67 -18.14
N GLN A 36 8.71 -1.95 -17.69
CA GLN A 36 9.09 -1.89 -16.27
C GLN A 36 7.97 -1.30 -15.42
N ARG A 37 7.39 -0.17 -15.84
CA ARG A 37 6.30 0.48 -15.13
C ARG A 37 5.05 -0.39 -15.00
N ASN A 38 4.75 -1.20 -16.02
CA ASN A 38 3.63 -2.15 -15.97
C ASN A 38 3.93 -3.32 -15.02
N CYS A 39 5.18 -3.79 -14.97
CA CYS A 39 5.63 -4.82 -14.03
C CYS A 39 5.51 -4.33 -12.58
N GLU A 40 6.03 -3.14 -12.28
CA GLU A 40 5.93 -2.49 -10.96
C GLU A 40 4.47 -2.31 -10.53
N ARG A 41 3.61 -1.83 -11.44
CA ARG A 41 2.17 -1.71 -11.17
C ARG A 41 1.55 -3.06 -10.79
N GLY A 42 1.84 -4.10 -11.56
CA GLY A 42 1.32 -5.45 -11.32
C GLY A 42 1.80 -6.04 -9.99
N TRP A 43 3.07 -5.80 -9.65
CA TRP A 43 3.65 -6.19 -8.36
C TRP A 43 2.91 -5.50 -7.22
N ILE A 44 2.89 -4.15 -7.20
CA ILE A 44 2.26 -3.36 -6.14
C ILE A 44 0.80 -3.76 -5.97
N HIS A 45 0.10 -3.98 -7.08
CA HIS A 45 -1.28 -4.45 -7.03
C HIS A 45 -1.41 -5.79 -6.33
N THR A 46 -0.59 -6.77 -6.70
CA THR A 46 -0.66 -8.12 -6.16
C THR A 46 -0.38 -8.14 -4.66
N VAL A 47 0.68 -7.46 -4.24
CA VAL A 47 1.10 -7.47 -2.83
C VAL A 47 0.13 -6.68 -1.96
N THR A 48 -0.32 -5.50 -2.40
CA THR A 48 -1.30 -4.70 -1.65
C THR A 48 -2.62 -5.45 -1.51
N PHE A 49 -3.11 -6.07 -2.59
CA PHE A 49 -4.32 -6.89 -2.55
C PHE A 49 -4.18 -8.07 -1.58
N SER A 50 -3.05 -8.78 -1.63
CA SER A 50 -2.78 -9.91 -0.72
C SER A 50 -2.79 -9.45 0.74
N THR A 51 -2.14 -8.32 1.04
CA THR A 51 -2.15 -7.77 2.39
C THR A 51 -3.55 -7.38 2.87
N MET A 52 -4.42 -6.84 2.00
CA MET A 52 -5.82 -6.59 2.39
C MET A 52 -6.57 -7.89 2.71
N VAL A 53 -6.29 -8.98 2.00
CA VAL A 53 -6.86 -10.30 2.34
C VAL A 53 -6.41 -10.77 3.72
N ASP A 54 -5.13 -10.61 4.04
CA ASP A 54 -4.56 -11.00 5.33
C ASP A 54 -5.14 -10.16 6.48
N ILE A 55 -5.18 -8.82 6.32
CA ILE A 55 -5.80 -7.91 7.30
C ILE A 55 -7.26 -8.27 7.54
N GLN A 56 -8.03 -8.52 6.47
CA GLN A 56 -9.44 -8.91 6.59
C GLN A 56 -9.60 -10.22 7.35
N PHE A 57 -8.75 -11.21 7.06
CA PHE A 57 -8.79 -12.53 7.69
C PHE A 57 -8.41 -12.46 9.18
N HIS A 58 -7.30 -11.81 9.52
CA HIS A 58 -6.85 -11.74 10.90
C HIS A 58 -7.71 -10.81 11.77
N SER A 59 -8.29 -9.74 11.22
CA SER A 59 -9.27 -8.89 11.93
C SER A 59 -10.54 -9.66 12.28
N LYS A 60 -11.04 -10.48 11.34
CA LYS A 60 -12.17 -11.37 11.59
C LYS A 60 -11.84 -12.40 12.69
N ASN A 61 -10.68 -13.04 12.62
CA ASN A 61 -10.27 -14.01 13.65
C ASN A 61 -10.13 -13.35 15.03
N ALA A 62 -9.63 -12.11 15.09
CA ALA A 62 -9.55 -11.35 16.33
C ALA A 62 -10.94 -11.03 16.90
N LEU A 63 -11.91 -10.66 16.04
CA LEU A 63 -13.31 -10.47 16.44
C LEU A 63 -13.93 -11.76 16.99
N GLU A 64 -13.78 -12.89 16.29
CA GLU A 64 -14.30 -14.18 16.73
C GLU A 64 -13.63 -14.65 18.04
N ALA A 65 -12.34 -14.34 18.22
CA ALA A 65 -11.62 -14.61 19.46
C ALA A 65 -12.13 -13.74 20.63
N LEU A 66 -12.48 -12.48 20.35
CA LEU A 66 -13.08 -11.57 21.33
C LEU A 66 -14.45 -12.10 21.79
N ASP A 67 -15.31 -12.50 20.84
CA ASP A 67 -16.66 -13.03 21.11
C ASP A 67 -16.63 -14.34 21.90
N SER A 68 -15.65 -15.20 21.62
CA SER A 68 -15.43 -16.47 22.32
C SER A 68 -14.61 -16.34 23.60
N ASN A 69 -14.17 -15.12 23.94
CA ASN A 69 -13.29 -14.83 25.07
C ASN A 69 -11.99 -15.65 25.08
N SER A 70 -11.43 -15.91 23.90
CA SER A 70 -10.23 -16.74 23.71
C SER A 70 -8.97 -15.86 23.69
N THR A 71 -8.29 -15.76 24.83
CA THR A 71 -7.05 -14.97 24.99
C THR A 71 -5.93 -15.43 24.05
N ALA A 72 -5.77 -16.74 23.87
CA ALA A 72 -4.74 -17.30 22.99
C ALA A 72 -4.98 -16.96 21.51
N ALA A 73 -6.23 -17.11 21.04
CA ALA A 73 -6.58 -16.78 19.67
C ALA A 73 -6.50 -15.26 19.43
N PHE A 74 -6.99 -14.46 20.38
CA PHE A 74 -6.93 -13.00 20.29
C PHE A 74 -5.50 -12.49 20.21
N ASN A 75 -4.62 -13.02 21.07
CA ASN A 75 -3.20 -12.69 21.06
C ASN A 75 -2.53 -13.05 19.73
N LEU A 76 -2.80 -14.23 19.18
CA LEU A 76 -2.25 -14.64 17.89
C LEU A 76 -2.75 -13.75 16.76
N SER A 77 -4.06 -13.55 16.64
CA SER A 77 -4.64 -12.76 15.54
C SER A 77 -4.22 -11.30 15.58
N THR A 78 -4.03 -10.70 16.76
CA THR A 78 -3.53 -9.32 16.89
C THR A 78 -2.04 -9.21 16.52
N VAL A 79 -1.20 -10.19 16.88
CA VAL A 79 0.20 -10.24 16.42
C VAL A 79 0.29 -10.33 14.90
N GLU A 80 -0.53 -11.18 14.27
CA GLU A 80 -0.53 -11.30 12.81
C GLU A 80 -1.05 -10.01 12.15
N LEU A 81 -2.09 -9.36 12.70
CA LEU A 81 -2.53 -8.05 12.23
C LEU A 81 -1.44 -6.97 12.30
N GLU A 82 -0.68 -6.91 13.40
CA GLU A 82 0.45 -5.98 13.53
C GLU A 82 1.46 -6.21 12.39
N ARG A 83 1.74 -7.47 12.06
CA ARG A 83 2.62 -7.84 10.95
C ARG A 83 2.02 -7.45 9.59
N ASP A 84 0.73 -7.64 9.40
CA ASP A 84 0.06 -7.25 8.16
C ASP A 84 0.10 -5.73 7.95
N PHE A 85 -0.07 -4.93 9.00
CA PHE A 85 0.06 -3.47 8.93
C PHE A 85 1.50 -3.01 8.64
N LEU A 86 2.52 -3.73 9.11
CA LEU A 86 3.90 -3.48 8.70
C LEU A 86 4.13 -3.85 7.22
N GLY A 87 3.47 -4.90 6.72
CA GLY A 87 3.43 -5.22 5.30
C GLY A 87 2.77 -4.10 4.49
N LEU A 88 1.60 -3.63 4.94
CA LEU A 88 0.85 -2.56 4.30
C LEU A 88 1.67 -1.27 4.20
N LEU A 89 2.38 -0.88 5.27
CA LEU A 89 3.28 0.28 5.25
C LEU A 89 4.26 0.21 4.07
N ASN A 90 4.93 -0.92 3.87
CA ASN A 90 5.88 -1.08 2.76
C ASN A 90 5.19 -0.91 1.41
N HIS A 91 4.00 -1.49 1.23
CA HIS A 91 3.26 -1.41 -0.03
C HIS A 91 2.68 -0.02 -0.30
N LEU A 92 2.30 0.73 0.74
CA LEU A 92 1.88 2.12 0.61
C LEU A 92 3.05 3.04 0.20
N LEU A 93 4.25 2.81 0.74
CA LEU A 93 5.47 3.52 0.32
C LEU A 93 5.87 3.19 -1.14
N GLU A 94 5.71 1.92 -1.55
CA GLU A 94 5.91 1.52 -2.95
C GLU A 94 4.89 2.19 -3.88
N ALA A 95 3.62 2.23 -3.47
CA ALA A 95 2.54 2.88 -4.21
C ALA A 95 2.77 4.40 -4.35
N GLU A 96 3.17 5.07 -3.28
CA GLU A 96 3.56 6.48 -3.28
C GLU A 96 4.63 6.76 -4.33
N SER A 97 5.74 6.00 -4.26
CA SER A 97 6.88 6.14 -5.16
C SER A 97 6.47 5.95 -6.62
N TYR A 98 5.64 4.92 -6.89
CA TYR A 98 5.11 4.65 -8.23
C TYR A 98 4.21 5.78 -8.77
N LEU A 99 3.37 6.36 -7.91
CA LEU A 99 2.48 7.46 -8.26
C LEU A 99 3.24 8.78 -8.47
N GLY A 100 4.51 8.84 -8.09
CA GLY A 100 5.33 10.04 -8.20
C GLY A 100 4.85 11.16 -7.28
N LEU A 101 4.24 10.79 -6.14
CA LEU A 101 3.87 11.75 -5.10
C LEU A 101 5.17 12.33 -4.51
N ASN A 102 5.14 13.62 -4.15
CA ASN A 102 6.32 14.29 -3.63
C ASN A 102 6.60 13.81 -2.19
N PRO A 103 7.70 13.07 -1.93
CA PRO A 103 7.98 12.51 -0.60
C PRO A 103 8.35 13.59 0.44
N PHE A 104 8.62 14.83 0.00
CA PHE A 104 8.89 15.97 0.88
C PHE A 104 7.62 16.74 1.29
N ASN A 105 6.44 16.27 0.89
CA ASN A 105 5.18 16.77 1.41
C ASN A 105 4.83 15.93 2.64
N ASP A 106 4.85 16.53 3.84
CA ASP A 106 4.56 15.85 5.13
C ASP A 106 3.25 15.04 5.09
N SER A 107 2.31 15.45 4.23
CA SER A 107 1.07 14.74 3.95
C SER A 107 1.25 13.31 3.41
N VAL A 108 2.39 12.98 2.79
CA VAL A 108 2.57 11.72 2.06
C VAL A 108 3.13 10.61 2.94
N LEU A 109 4.07 10.95 3.84
CA LEU A 109 4.50 10.02 4.89
C LEU A 109 3.35 9.68 5.84
N GLU A 110 2.51 10.66 6.18
CA GLU A 110 1.29 10.44 6.96
C GLU A 110 0.31 9.49 6.24
N MET A 111 0.23 9.57 4.91
CA MET A 111 -0.62 8.68 4.11
C MET A 111 -0.16 7.22 4.09
N ALA A 112 1.13 6.95 4.22
CA ALA A 112 1.66 5.60 4.27
C ALA A 112 1.74 5.03 5.70
N ASP A 113 1.64 5.87 6.73
CA ASP A 113 1.81 5.45 8.12
C ASP A 113 0.76 4.42 8.55
N THR A 114 1.18 3.41 9.31
CA THR A 114 0.31 2.39 9.90
C THR A 114 0.42 2.31 11.43
N GLY A 115 1.15 3.26 12.04
CA GLY A 115 1.52 3.24 13.45
C GLY A 115 0.33 3.29 14.40
N GLN A 116 -0.70 4.08 14.12
CA GLN A 116 -1.85 4.25 15.03
C GLN A 116 -2.70 2.97 15.14
N CYS A 117 -2.90 2.24 14.04
CA CYS A 117 -3.57 0.94 14.11
C CYS A 117 -2.71 -0.13 14.80
N ILE A 118 -1.38 -0.10 14.59
CA ILE A 118 -0.46 -0.98 15.34
C ILE A 118 -0.50 -0.66 16.84
N GLU A 119 -0.55 0.61 17.24
CA GLU A 119 -0.68 1.03 18.64
C GLU A 119 -2.02 0.58 19.23
N PHE A 120 -3.12 0.76 18.50
CA PHE A 120 -4.44 0.26 18.88
C PHE A 120 -4.45 -1.26 19.10
N LEU A 121 -3.85 -2.04 18.19
CA LEU A 121 -3.75 -3.50 18.32
C LEU A 121 -2.95 -3.90 19.55
N ASN A 122 -1.82 -3.23 19.80
CA ASN A 122 -0.98 -3.47 20.97
C ASN A 122 -1.71 -3.16 22.29
N ALA A 123 -2.40 -2.03 22.36
CA ALA A 123 -3.21 -1.64 23.53
C ALA A 123 -4.34 -2.64 23.76
N SER A 124 -5.05 -3.02 22.69
CA SER A 124 -6.16 -3.99 22.73
C SER A 124 -5.70 -5.35 23.23
N ARG A 125 -4.59 -5.85 22.69
CA ARG A 125 -3.95 -7.10 23.12
C ARG A 125 -3.60 -7.05 24.59
N THR A 126 -2.90 -6.01 25.03
CA THR A 126 -2.46 -5.87 26.42
C THR A 126 -3.64 -5.82 27.38
N ALA A 127 -4.62 -4.96 27.10
CA ALA A 127 -5.80 -4.80 27.95
C ALA A 127 -6.65 -6.08 28.00
N PHE A 128 -6.80 -6.78 26.88
CA PHE A 128 -7.60 -8.01 26.83
C PHE A 128 -6.93 -9.15 27.59
N LEU A 129 -5.61 -9.33 27.42
CA LEU A 129 -4.83 -10.30 28.18
C LEU A 129 -4.83 -10.03 29.69
N ASN A 130 -4.87 -8.77 30.09
CA ASN A 130 -4.94 -8.35 31.48
C ASN A 130 -6.38 -8.41 32.06
N GLY A 131 -7.39 -8.67 31.24
CA GLY A 131 -8.80 -8.66 31.64
C GLY A 131 -9.35 -7.28 31.94
N THR A 132 -8.70 -6.22 31.45
CA THR A 132 -9.08 -4.80 31.66
C THR A 132 -9.57 -4.11 30.40
N ALA A 133 -9.70 -4.86 29.29
CA ALA A 133 -10.17 -4.31 28.02
C ALA A 133 -11.62 -3.84 28.09
N ASN A 134 -11.85 -2.64 27.58
CA ASN A 134 -13.15 -2.22 27.10
C ASN A 134 -13.47 -2.95 25.79
N VAL A 135 -14.12 -4.12 25.91
CA VAL A 135 -14.46 -5.00 24.77
C VAL A 135 -15.22 -4.27 23.67
N SER A 136 -16.07 -3.29 24.01
CA SER A 136 -16.81 -2.51 23.01
C SER A 136 -15.87 -1.67 22.12
N ALA A 137 -14.86 -1.03 22.71
CA ALA A 137 -13.90 -0.22 21.97
C ALA A 137 -12.97 -1.09 21.12
N VAL A 138 -12.55 -2.25 21.65
CA VAL A 138 -11.75 -3.23 20.90
C VAL A 138 -12.53 -3.75 19.68
N CYS A 139 -13.81 -4.10 19.87
CA CYS A 139 -14.68 -4.57 18.79
C CYS A 139 -14.88 -3.48 17.72
N GLU A 140 -15.10 -2.22 18.12
CA GLU A 140 -15.23 -1.09 17.19
C GLU A 140 -13.99 -0.95 16.29
N GLY A 141 -12.79 -0.94 16.87
CA GLY A 141 -11.56 -0.79 16.09
C GLY A 141 -11.25 -1.99 15.19
N LEU A 142 -11.50 -3.21 15.65
CA LEU A 142 -11.34 -4.40 14.80
C LEU A 142 -12.33 -4.42 13.63
N ASN A 143 -13.57 -3.96 13.82
CA ASN A 143 -14.53 -3.81 12.73
C ASN A 143 -14.06 -2.74 11.73
N LEU A 144 -13.55 -1.59 12.19
CA LEU A 144 -13.01 -0.57 11.28
C LEU A 144 -11.88 -1.11 10.40
N ILE A 145 -10.96 -1.89 10.98
CA ILE A 145 -9.86 -2.54 10.26
C ILE A 145 -10.41 -3.56 9.26
N HIS A 146 -11.36 -4.39 9.68
CA HIS A 146 -11.99 -5.40 8.84
C HIS A 146 -12.73 -4.78 7.64
N ASP A 147 -13.54 -3.75 7.89
CA ASP A 147 -14.34 -3.06 6.89
C ASP A 147 -13.45 -2.34 5.88
N PHE A 148 -12.40 -1.67 6.35
CA PHE A 148 -11.39 -1.05 5.48
C PHE A 148 -10.78 -2.08 4.52
N ALA A 149 -10.30 -3.21 5.06
CA ALA A 149 -9.70 -4.26 4.24
C ALA A 149 -10.71 -4.89 3.26
N THR A 150 -11.97 -5.03 3.68
CA THR A 150 -13.06 -5.55 2.85
C THR A 150 -13.36 -4.61 1.68
N GLU A 151 -13.52 -3.31 1.95
CA GLU A 151 -13.80 -2.30 0.93
C GLU A 151 -12.69 -2.28 -0.14
N TRP A 152 -11.44 -2.25 0.30
CA TRP A 152 -10.29 -2.18 -0.60
C TRP A 152 -10.06 -3.50 -1.35
N ARG A 153 -10.34 -4.65 -0.75
CA ARG A 153 -10.32 -5.92 -1.46
C ARG A 153 -11.35 -5.97 -2.60
N GLU A 154 -12.56 -5.46 -2.38
CA GLU A 154 -13.65 -5.54 -3.35
C GLU A 154 -13.55 -4.49 -4.46
N ASN A 155 -13.13 -3.27 -4.11
CA ASN A 155 -13.21 -2.10 -4.99
C ASN A 155 -11.86 -1.44 -5.27
N GLY A 156 -10.79 -1.91 -4.64
CA GLY A 156 -9.48 -1.28 -4.70
C GLY A 156 -8.83 -1.33 -6.07
N ASN A 157 -8.34 -0.18 -6.53
CA ASN A 157 -7.52 -0.08 -7.73
C ASN A 157 -6.08 0.26 -7.32
N TYR A 158 -5.20 -0.72 -7.29
CA TYR A 158 -3.82 -0.52 -6.83
C TYR A 158 -2.84 -0.25 -7.98
N PRO A 159 -1.81 0.57 -7.74
CA PRO A 159 -1.67 1.53 -6.64
C PRO A 159 -2.69 2.69 -6.76
N SER A 160 -3.10 3.28 -5.63
CA SER A 160 -4.12 4.35 -5.57
C SER A 160 -3.80 5.41 -4.52
N GLU A 161 -4.00 6.67 -4.90
CA GLU A 161 -3.93 7.82 -3.98
C GLU A 161 -5.13 7.84 -3.03
N GLU A 162 -6.28 7.32 -3.47
CA GLU A 162 -7.47 7.15 -2.64
C GLU A 162 -7.22 6.16 -1.50
N LEU A 163 -6.46 5.08 -1.73
CA LEU A 163 -6.05 4.15 -0.67
C LEU A 163 -5.19 4.85 0.38
N LEU A 164 -4.19 5.60 -0.09
CA LEU A 164 -3.30 6.39 0.75
C LEU A 164 -4.09 7.36 1.65
N LYS A 165 -5.09 8.05 1.09
CA LYS A 165 -5.97 8.95 1.86
C LYS A 165 -6.90 8.19 2.82
N ALA A 166 -7.47 7.07 2.39
CA ALA A 166 -8.32 6.25 3.23
C ALA A 166 -7.55 5.66 4.43
N ASN A 167 -6.27 5.33 4.23
CA ASN A 167 -5.40 4.87 5.30
C ASN A 167 -5.23 5.95 6.39
N VAL A 168 -5.06 7.23 6.04
CA VAL A 168 -5.01 8.33 7.03
C VAL A 168 -6.27 8.34 7.90
N GLU A 169 -7.44 8.20 7.28
CA GLU A 169 -8.69 8.19 8.04
C GLU A 169 -8.77 6.98 8.98
N LEU A 170 -8.35 5.80 8.51
CA LEU A 170 -8.26 4.61 9.35
C LEU A 170 -7.30 4.81 10.52
N GLN A 171 -6.08 5.31 10.27
CA GLN A 171 -5.08 5.57 11.31
C GLN A 171 -5.62 6.52 12.38
N ARG A 172 -6.27 7.62 11.96
CA ARG A 172 -6.88 8.57 12.90
C ARG A 172 -7.93 7.89 13.78
N LYS A 173 -8.82 7.08 13.19
CA LYS A 173 -9.86 6.36 13.95
C LYS A 173 -9.28 5.34 14.91
N CYS A 174 -8.24 4.60 14.51
CA CYS A 174 -7.50 3.70 15.39
C CYS A 174 -6.89 4.46 16.59
N GLY A 175 -6.23 5.59 16.32
CA GLY A 175 -5.62 6.43 17.36
C GLY A 175 -6.63 6.96 18.38
N ASP A 176 -7.80 7.42 17.91
CA ASP A 176 -8.90 7.88 18.76
C ASP A 176 -9.44 6.77 19.70
N LEU A 177 -9.25 5.49 19.33
CA LEU A 177 -9.68 4.33 20.12
C LEU A 177 -8.65 3.89 21.15
N VAL A 178 -7.35 4.16 20.98
CA VAL A 178 -6.27 3.73 21.90
C VAL A 178 -6.62 4.09 23.35
N GLN A 179 -7.05 5.33 23.58
CA GLN A 179 -7.38 5.82 24.93
C GLN A 179 -8.68 5.24 25.52
N LYS A 180 -9.52 4.60 24.69
CA LYS A 180 -10.80 4.01 25.11
C LYS A 180 -10.71 2.51 25.39
N VAL A 181 -9.63 1.87 24.95
CA VAL A 181 -9.40 0.43 25.07
C VAL A 181 -9.10 0.02 26.52
N GLU A 182 -8.40 0.86 27.28
CA GLU A 182 -8.18 0.65 28.71
C GLU A 182 -9.36 1.20 29.51
N THR A 183 -9.93 0.37 30.38
CA THR A 183 -10.89 0.84 31.38
C THR A 183 -10.11 1.61 32.45
N GLN A 184 -10.31 2.94 32.54
CA GLN A 184 -9.84 3.71 33.70
C GLN A 184 -10.57 3.28 34.98
#